data_AF-A0A5Q4FWG3-F1
#
_entry.id   AF-A0A5Q4FWG3-F1
#
_cell.length_a   1.000
_cell.length_b   1.000
_cell.length_c   1.000
_cell.angle_alpha   90.00
_cell.angle_beta   90.00
_cell.angle_gamma   90.00
#
_symmetry.space_group_name_H-M   'P 1'
#
loop_
_entity.id
_entity.type
_entity.pdbx_description
1 polymer ?
#
loop_
_entity_poly.entity_id
_entity_poly.type
_entity_poly.pdbx_seq_one_letter_code
_entity_poly.pdbx_strand_id
1 'polypeptide(L)'
;MRRLSTPIILVIAAAILGSAGCVEVRDRYEDVTGTAGDLSDQVRFCLALTRAVNAVESGAPDIARDAIEEAVIHAPPSLLADVRDLADRVRAAEEAGPDALRDPDLVADAQAIHDDVRDFCDPT
;
A
#
# COMPACT_ATOMS: atom_id res chain seq x y z
N MET A 1 -38.04 -17.44 -25.21
CA MET A 1 -36.66 -16.98 -24.99
C MET A 1 -36.49 -16.74 -23.49
N ARG A 2 -35.78 -17.62 -22.78
CA ARG A 2 -35.51 -17.55 -21.34
C ARG A 2 -34.09 -17.00 -21.14
N ARG A 3 -33.90 -16.01 -20.27
CA ARG A 3 -32.68 -15.90 -19.45
C ARG A 3 -33.13 -15.63 -18.02
N LEU A 4 -32.97 -16.67 -17.19
CA LEU A 4 -33.26 -16.66 -15.78
C LEU A 4 -32.22 -15.81 -15.04
N SER A 5 -32.73 -14.94 -14.19
CA SER A 5 -32.07 -14.30 -13.07
C SER A 5 -31.62 -15.34 -12.03
N THR A 6 -30.35 -15.27 -11.61
CA THR A 6 -29.82 -15.34 -10.20
C THR A 6 -30.13 -16.60 -9.35
N PRO A 7 -29.30 -17.05 -8.37
CA PRO A 7 -27.91 -16.71 -7.99
C PRO A 7 -26.96 -17.92 -7.87
N ILE A 8 -25.69 -17.56 -7.70
CA ILE A 8 -24.52 -18.29 -7.22
C ILE A 8 -24.76 -18.81 -5.78
N ILE A 9 -25.54 -19.87 -5.59
CA ILE A 9 -25.65 -20.59 -4.32
C ILE A 9 -25.91 -22.07 -4.63
N LEU A 10 -24.86 -22.85 -4.95
CA LEU A 10 -24.82 -24.33 -4.84
C LEU A 10 -23.58 -24.90 -5.55
N VAL A 11 -22.39 -24.67 -5.00
CA VAL A 11 -21.27 -25.62 -5.16
C VAL A 11 -20.57 -25.80 -3.81
N ILE A 12 -21.37 -26.04 -2.77
CA ILE A 12 -20.90 -26.66 -1.53
C ILE A 12 -21.69 -27.96 -1.41
N ALA A 13 -21.19 -29.03 -2.02
CA ALA A 13 -21.34 -30.40 -1.54
C ALA A 13 -20.73 -31.39 -2.55
N ALA A 14 -19.95 -32.31 -2.01
CA ALA A 14 -19.48 -33.57 -2.61
C ALA A 14 -18.15 -33.56 -3.36
N ALA A 15 -17.05 -33.46 -2.60
CA ALA A 15 -15.86 -34.29 -2.82
C ALA A 15 -14.96 -34.32 -1.57
N ILE A 16 -15.45 -34.92 -0.47
CA ILE A 16 -14.57 -35.49 0.54
C ILE A 16 -14.46 -36.98 0.18
N LEU A 17 -13.38 -37.38 -0.49
CA LEU A 17 -12.86 -38.75 -0.55
C LEU A 17 -11.51 -38.72 -1.27
N GLY A 18 -10.46 -38.38 -0.52
CA GLY A 18 -9.09 -38.42 -0.98
C GLY A 18 -8.24 -37.47 -0.14
N SER A 19 -7.30 -38.02 0.62
CA SER A 19 -6.30 -37.35 1.46
C SER A 19 -5.37 -36.36 0.73
N ALA A 20 -5.69 -35.98 -0.51
CA ALA A 20 -5.05 -34.93 -1.32
C ALA A 20 -5.88 -33.63 -1.40
N GLY A 21 -7.20 -33.67 -1.15
CA GLY A 21 -8.07 -32.48 -1.29
C GLY A 21 -7.91 -31.42 -0.19
N CYS A 22 -7.45 -31.82 1.01
CA CYS A 22 -7.16 -30.85 2.08
C CYS A 22 -5.91 -30.01 1.79
N VAL A 23 -4.98 -30.52 0.99
CA VAL A 23 -3.79 -29.75 0.55
C VAL A 23 -4.23 -28.70 -0.45
N GLU A 24 -5.01 -29.08 -1.48
CA GLU A 24 -5.44 -28.13 -2.52
C GLU A 24 -6.40 -27.03 -2.01
N VAL A 25 -7.27 -27.33 -1.04
CA VAL A 25 -8.12 -26.32 -0.38
C VAL A 25 -7.31 -25.43 0.57
N ARG A 26 -6.31 -25.99 1.27
CA ARG A 26 -5.41 -25.21 2.12
C ARG A 26 -4.51 -24.30 1.29
N ASP A 27 -3.94 -24.79 0.20
CA ASP A 27 -3.11 -24.02 -0.71
C ASP A 27 -3.92 -22.88 -1.34
N ARG A 28 -5.17 -23.12 -1.76
CA ARG A 28 -6.08 -22.05 -2.23
C ARG A 28 -6.46 -21.06 -1.12
N TYR A 29 -6.64 -21.53 0.12
CA TYR A 29 -6.94 -20.64 1.24
C TYR A 29 -5.74 -19.76 1.58
N GLU A 30 -4.54 -20.34 1.65
CA GLU A 30 -3.28 -19.64 1.89
C GLU A 30 -3.01 -18.59 0.80
N ASP A 31 -3.22 -18.94 -0.48
CA ASP A 31 -3.08 -18.04 -1.63
C ASP A 31 -4.07 -16.85 -1.57
N VAL A 32 -5.34 -17.11 -1.22
CA VAL A 32 -6.34 -16.05 -1.05
C VAL A 32 -6.03 -15.17 0.15
N THR A 33 -5.60 -15.74 1.28
CA THR A 33 -5.22 -14.95 2.46
C THR A 33 -3.95 -14.14 2.25
N GLY A 34 -2.98 -14.67 1.50
CA GLY A 34 -1.77 -13.95 1.11
C GLY A 34 -2.10 -12.78 0.19
N THR A 35 -2.88 -13.02 -0.86
CA THR A 35 -3.34 -11.97 -1.79
C THR A 35 -4.13 -10.88 -1.07
N ALA A 36 -5.00 -11.23 -0.12
CA ALA A 36 -5.74 -10.26 0.68
C ALA A 36 -4.85 -9.46 1.64
N GLY A 37 -3.80 -10.07 2.17
CA GLY A 37 -2.75 -9.41 2.96
C GLY A 37 -1.99 -8.40 2.12
N ASP A 38 -1.52 -8.82 0.95
CA ASP A 38 -0.76 -7.98 0.02
C ASP A 38 -1.58 -6.77 -0.46
N LEU A 39 -2.87 -6.97 -0.78
CA LEU A 39 -3.80 -5.88 -1.12
C LEU A 39 -4.02 -4.93 0.06
N SER A 40 -4.09 -5.46 1.29
CA SER A 40 -4.26 -4.62 2.48
C SER A 40 -3.02 -3.76 2.74
N ASP A 41 -1.82 -4.32 2.55
CA ASP A 41 -0.56 -3.60 2.70
C ASP A 41 -0.35 -2.59 1.58
N GLN A 42 -0.68 -2.94 0.33
CA GLN A 42 -0.71 -2.01 -0.79
C GLN A 42 -1.60 -0.80 -0.50
N VAL A 43 -2.84 -1.02 -0.05
CA VAL A 43 -3.76 0.08 0.28
C VAL A 43 -3.21 0.94 1.42
N ARG A 44 -2.66 0.34 2.48
CA ARG A 44 -2.05 1.07 3.60
C ARG A 44 -0.87 1.92 3.13
N PHE A 45 0.02 1.34 2.33
CA PHE A 45 1.15 2.03 1.73
C PHE A 45 0.71 3.26 0.93
N CYS A 46 -0.23 3.08 -0.01
CA CYS A 46 -0.75 4.15 -0.85
C CYS A 46 -1.33 5.30 0.00
N LEU A 47 -2.17 4.97 0.98
CA LEU A 47 -2.79 5.95 1.87
C LEU A 47 -1.75 6.69 2.73
N ALA A 48 -0.76 5.97 3.24
CA ALA A 48 0.32 6.53 4.05
C ALA A 48 1.19 7.49 3.23
N LEU A 49 1.61 7.08 2.02
CA LEU A 49 2.42 7.92 1.15
C LEU A 49 1.68 9.19 0.71
N THR A 50 0.42 9.09 0.28
CA THR A 50 -0.37 10.27 -0.07
C THR A 50 -0.52 11.23 1.11
N ARG A 51 -0.71 10.72 2.34
CA ARG A 51 -0.74 11.58 3.54
C ARG A 51 0.59 12.26 3.80
N ALA A 52 1.70 11.53 3.66
CA ALA A 52 3.03 12.07 3.87
C ALA A 52 3.32 13.22 2.90
N VAL A 53 3.02 13.04 1.61
CA VAL A 53 3.24 14.04 0.57
C VAL A 53 2.42 15.31 0.85
N ASN A 54 1.13 15.17 1.15
CA ASN A 54 0.28 16.30 1.53
C ASN A 54 0.79 17.02 2.80
N ALA A 55 1.37 16.28 3.75
CA ALA A 55 1.93 16.83 4.97
C ALA A 55 3.24 17.59 4.70
N VAL A 56 4.10 17.09 3.81
CA VAL A 56 5.29 17.81 3.33
C VAL A 56 4.87 19.11 2.64
N GLU A 57 3.91 19.06 1.71
CA GLU A 57 3.41 20.24 0.99
C GLU A 57 2.81 21.31 1.92
N SER A 58 2.11 20.90 2.97
CA SER A 58 1.51 21.81 3.95
C SER A 58 2.50 22.26 5.04
N GLY A 59 3.69 21.67 5.10
CA GLY A 59 4.70 21.91 6.14
C GLY A 59 4.22 21.45 7.52
N ALA A 60 3.63 20.26 7.61
CA ALA A 60 3.15 19.61 8.82
C ALA A 60 4.10 18.46 9.25
N PRO A 61 5.20 18.75 9.97
CA PRO A 61 6.27 17.78 10.30
C PRO A 61 5.75 16.50 10.94
N ASP A 62 4.98 16.64 12.03
CA ASP A 62 4.50 15.47 12.78
C ASP A 62 3.64 14.53 11.93
N ILE A 63 2.80 15.10 11.05
CA ILE A 63 1.97 14.31 10.14
C ILE A 63 2.84 13.66 9.06
N ALA A 64 3.83 14.39 8.54
CA ALA A 64 4.73 13.89 7.50
C ALA A 64 5.52 12.69 8.01
N ARG A 65 6.16 12.81 9.18
CA ARG A 65 6.92 11.73 9.82
C ARG A 65 6.07 10.50 10.07
N ASP A 66 4.95 10.65 10.79
CA ASP A 66 4.11 9.52 11.18
C ASP A 66 3.56 8.79 9.93
N ALA A 67 3.19 9.54 8.89
CA ALA A 67 2.71 8.97 7.63
C ALA A 67 3.82 8.29 6.81
N ILE A 68 5.04 8.83 6.81
CA ILE A 68 6.18 8.20 6.13
C ILE A 68 6.63 6.93 6.83
N GLU A 69 6.62 6.89 8.16
CA GLU A 69 6.97 5.68 8.92
C GLU A 69 5.99 4.54 8.61
N GLU A 70 4.69 4.85 8.55
CA GLU A 70 3.66 3.92 8.09
C GLU A 70 3.90 3.47 6.64
N ALA A 71 4.28 4.39 5.74
CA ALA A 71 4.59 4.07 4.36
C ALA A 71 5.80 3.12 4.26
N VAL A 72 6.85 3.31 5.06
CA VAL A 72 8.03 2.42 5.10
C VAL A 72 7.64 1.01 5.55
N ILE A 73 6.72 0.87 6.53
CA ILE A 73 6.26 -0.44 7.04
C ILE A 73 5.60 -1.26 5.94
N HIS A 74 4.78 -0.62 5.11
CA HIS A 74 3.98 -1.28 4.08
C HIS A 74 4.57 -1.18 2.66
N ALA A 75 5.73 -0.55 2.51
CA ALA A 75 6.32 -0.31 1.20
C ALA A 75 6.63 -1.63 0.46
N PRO A 76 6.22 -1.76 -0.81
CA PRO A 76 6.63 -2.90 -1.62
C PRO A 76 8.15 -2.85 -1.85
N PRO A 77 8.81 -4.00 -2.06
CA PRO A 77 10.27 -4.05 -2.21
C PRO A 77 10.84 -3.15 -3.31
N SER A 78 10.07 -2.88 -4.37
CA SER A 78 10.45 -2.01 -5.48
C SER A 78 10.50 -0.53 -5.12
N LEU A 79 9.77 -0.09 -4.10
CA LEU A 79 9.64 1.33 -3.69
C LEU A 79 10.28 1.60 -2.33
N LEU A 80 10.70 0.57 -1.61
CA LEU A 80 11.24 0.69 -0.25
C LEU A 80 12.48 1.59 -0.16
N ALA A 81 13.33 1.59 -1.20
CA ALA A 81 14.51 2.45 -1.23
C ALA A 81 14.11 3.94 -1.30
N ASP A 82 13.25 4.30 -2.25
CA ASP A 82 12.82 5.69 -2.46
C ASP A 82 12.05 6.24 -1.26
N VAL A 83 11.20 5.40 -0.65
CA VAL A 83 10.42 5.78 0.54
C VAL A 83 11.32 5.98 1.76
N ARG A 84 12.40 5.19 1.90
CA ARG A 84 13.42 5.38 2.96
C ARG A 84 14.23 6.65 2.74
N ASP A 85 14.64 6.92 1.50
CA ASP A 85 15.36 8.16 1.16
C ASP A 85 14.48 9.38 1.47
N LEU A 86 13.19 9.33 1.15
CA LEU A 86 12.24 10.36 1.56
C LEU A 86 12.13 10.49 3.07
N ALA A 87 12.08 9.37 3.80
CA ALA A 87 12.01 9.37 5.27
C ALA A 87 13.23 10.04 5.91
N ASP A 88 14.43 9.75 5.40
CA ASP A 88 15.66 10.33 5.90
C ASP A 88 15.74 11.84 5.62
N ARG A 89 15.27 12.29 4.44
CA ARG A 89 15.17 13.72 4.13
C ARG A 89 14.16 14.44 5.00
N VAL A 90 12.98 13.87 5.24
CA VAL A 90 11.97 14.46 6.14
C VAL A 90 12.52 14.59 7.56
N ARG A 91 13.21 13.55 8.07
CA ARG A 91 13.88 13.62 9.37
C ARG A 91 14.94 14.72 9.43
N ALA A 92 15.77 14.84 8.39
CA ALA A 92 16.77 15.90 8.31
C ALA A 92 16.13 17.31 8.25
N ALA A 93 15.01 17.45 7.55
CA ALA A 93 14.24 18.69 7.51
C ALA A 93 13.63 19.04 8.88
N GLU A 94 13.10 18.06 9.62
CA GLU A 94 12.61 18.29 10.99
C GLU A 94 13.72 18.79 11.92
N GLU A 95 14.92 18.21 11.84
CA GLU A 95 16.09 18.62 12.63
C GLU A 95 16.56 20.04 12.26
N ALA A 96 16.43 20.43 10.98
CA ALA A 96 16.78 21.76 10.48
C ALA A 96 15.74 22.85 10.86
N GLY A 97 14.49 22.45 11.15
CA GLY A 97 13.42 23.30 11.62
C GLY A 97 12.18 23.30 10.72
N PRO A 98 11.06 23.87 11.18
CA PRO A 98 9.74 23.72 10.55
C PRO A 98 9.65 24.28 9.12
N ASP A 99 10.54 25.20 8.75
CA ASP A 99 10.57 25.79 7.40
C ASP A 99 11.33 24.92 6.39
N ALA A 100 12.21 24.02 6.84
CA ALA A 100 12.97 23.13 5.96
C ALA A 100 12.07 22.05 5.31
N LEU A 101 10.92 21.75 5.91
CA LEU A 101 9.91 20.88 5.28
C LEU A 101 9.23 21.51 4.07
N ARG A 102 9.27 22.84 3.97
CA ARG A 102 8.76 23.58 2.81
C ARG A 102 9.86 23.88 1.79
N ASP A 103 11.01 23.23 1.94
CA ASP A 103 12.06 23.29 0.96
C ASP A 103 11.52 22.79 -0.40
N PRO A 104 11.66 23.58 -1.48
CA PRO A 104 11.06 23.24 -2.77
C PRO A 104 11.64 21.96 -3.37
N ASP A 105 12.89 21.61 -3.06
CA ASP A 105 13.51 20.39 -3.55
C ASP A 105 12.92 19.17 -2.82
N LEU A 106 12.72 19.27 -1.50
CA LEU A 106 12.03 18.22 -0.72
C LEU A 106 10.59 18.00 -1.19
N VAL A 107 9.84 19.08 -1.45
CA VAL A 107 8.47 18.99 -1.97
C VAL A 107 8.45 18.34 -3.35
N ALA A 108 9.36 18.73 -4.25
CA ALA A 108 9.47 18.15 -5.58
C ALA A 108 9.83 16.66 -5.53
N ASP A 109 10.75 16.27 -4.63
CA ASP A 109 11.13 14.87 -4.43
C ASP A 109 9.97 14.03 -3.90
N ALA A 110 9.20 14.56 -2.94
CA ALA A 110 8.01 13.88 -2.42
C ALA A 110 6.94 13.69 -3.52
N GLN A 111 6.76 14.69 -4.38
CA GLN A 111 5.86 14.61 -5.53
C GLN A 111 6.33 13.61 -6.59
N ALA A 112 7.63 13.55 -6.88
CA ALA A 112 8.18 12.58 -7.84
C ALA A 112 7.90 11.14 -7.39
N ILE A 113 8.14 10.85 -6.10
CA ILE A 113 7.83 9.53 -5.53
C ILE A 113 6.32 9.26 -5.58
N HIS A 114 5.48 10.24 -5.29
CA HIS A 114 4.04 10.10 -5.40
C HIS A 114 3.58 9.75 -6.82
N ASP A 115 4.15 10.39 -7.83
CA ASP A 115 3.84 10.14 -9.24
C ASP A 115 4.29 8.74 -9.68
N ASP A 116 5.47 8.29 -9.26
CA ASP A 116 5.96 6.92 -9.50
C ASP A 116 5.07 5.87 -8.81
N VAL A 117 4.56 6.20 -7.63
CA VAL A 117 3.66 5.32 -6.87
C VAL A 117 2.23 5.36 -7.39
N ARG A 118 1.81 6.41 -8.09
CA ARG A 118 0.43 6.55 -8.59
C ARG A 118 0.03 5.37 -9.46
N ASP A 119 0.91 4.94 -10.37
CA ASP A 119 0.63 3.81 -11.26
C ASP A 119 0.57 2.47 -10.50
N PHE A 120 1.23 2.38 -9.34
CA PHE A 120 1.13 1.25 -8.42
C PHE A 120 -0.18 1.30 -7.58
N CYS A 121 -0.67 2.48 -7.25
CA CYS A 121 -1.82 2.69 -6.38
C CYS A 121 -3.17 2.80 -7.10
N ASP A 122 -3.16 3.13 -8.39
CA ASP A 122 -4.34 3.22 -9.24
C ASP A 122 -4.11 2.52 -10.60
N PRO A 123 -4.04 1.18 -10.62
CA PRO A 123 -3.88 0.41 -11.84
C PRO A 123 -5.22 0.42 -12.62
N THR A 124 -5.45 1.46 -13.41
CA THR A 124 -6.59 1.57 -14.34
C THR A 124 -6.31 0.94 -15.70
#